data_AF-A0A126NT68-F1
#
_entry.id   AF-A0A126NT68-F1
#
_cell.length_a   1.000
_cell.length_b   1.000
_cell.length_c   1.000
_cell.angle_alpha   90.00
_cell.angle_beta   90.00
_cell.angle_gamma   90.00
#
_symmetry.space_group_name_H-M   'P 1'
#
loop_
_entity.id
_entity.type
_entity.pdbx_description
1 polymer ?
#
loop_
_entity_poly.entity_id
_entity_poly.type
_entity_poly.pdbx_seq_one_letter_code
_entity_poly.pdbx_strand_id
1 'polypeptide(L)'
;MTNKLEFQAVPQDDRESHEHADPIMALLARLHDDPAIADMVALRQSRPDLRDAAVKAVAHRNAYGWSVSQDGIGALERIALLTIAGAHAMIVAIFPVGNLDDVDAKVAMQPNREWLANWQGSGDYVRGRIAQAAFSPGQLAVPPQPNVSERESALYPWPVTGFDLDAEIESLPTREIYTPEQLPMLAAFAAEGLDMKAALEKARDYFAAADRLFAEALRPSPAMHRTRLAAEGALIAAYLSCAQIAVWPARRGTGDRDAKLAVQELVNGRATTDDPLHLQAAIRHGFTFTGTVSRGSPQLFVEVKLSQWVGNV
;
A
#
# COMPACT_ATOMS: atom_id res chain seq x y z
N MET A 1 46.87 -25.01 -7.81
CA MET A 1 46.06 -25.05 -9.05
C MET A 1 44.62 -24.85 -8.64
N THR A 2 44.11 -23.65 -8.88
CA THR A 2 42.90 -23.10 -8.27
C THR A 2 41.74 -23.29 -9.24
N ASN A 3 40.76 -24.12 -8.87
CA ASN A 3 39.52 -24.30 -9.62
C ASN A 3 38.67 -23.02 -9.48
N LYS A 4 38.49 -22.29 -10.58
CA LYS A 4 37.45 -21.27 -10.72
C LYS A 4 36.15 -21.99 -11.09
N LEU A 5 35.20 -22.01 -10.16
CA LEU A 5 33.80 -22.29 -10.45
C LEU A 5 33.22 -21.04 -11.11
N GLU A 6 33.01 -21.13 -12.42
CA GLU A 6 32.23 -20.15 -13.17
C GLU A 6 30.75 -20.32 -12.80
N PHE A 7 30.19 -19.33 -12.09
CA PHE A 7 28.75 -19.19 -11.95
C PHE A 7 28.18 -18.77 -13.31
N GLN A 8 27.55 -19.71 -14.01
CA GLN A 8 26.69 -19.39 -15.14
C GLN A 8 25.46 -18.64 -14.63
N ALA A 9 25.34 -17.37 -15.01
CA ALA A 9 24.11 -16.61 -14.84
C ALA A 9 23.03 -17.28 -15.71
N VAL A 10 22.01 -17.82 -15.06
CA VAL A 10 20.77 -18.25 -15.72
C VAL A 10 20.11 -16.99 -16.28
N PRO A 11 19.60 -16.99 -17.54
CA PRO A 11 18.83 -15.86 -18.04
C PRO A 11 17.53 -15.79 -17.22
N GLN A 12 17.42 -14.74 -16.40
CA GLN A 12 16.21 -14.40 -15.67
C GLN A 12 15.16 -13.98 -16.71
N ASP A 13 14.03 -14.67 -16.74
CA ASP A 13 12.97 -14.45 -17.71
C ASP A 13 12.46 -12.99 -17.56
N ASP A 14 12.50 -12.21 -18.64
CA ASP A 14 12.11 -10.78 -18.62
C ASP A 14 10.68 -10.60 -18.06
N ARG A 15 9.83 -11.62 -18.16
CA ARG A 15 8.48 -11.66 -17.56
C ARG A 15 8.47 -11.65 -16.03
N GLU A 16 9.38 -12.34 -15.35
CA GLU A 16 9.46 -12.33 -13.88
C GLU A 16 9.90 -10.95 -13.36
N SER A 17 10.74 -10.24 -14.13
CA SER A 17 11.15 -8.86 -13.82
C SER A 17 10.00 -7.85 -13.92
N HIS A 18 9.04 -8.08 -14.83
CA HIS A 18 7.86 -7.23 -15.01
C HIS A 18 6.73 -7.53 -14.00
N GLU A 19 6.55 -8.79 -13.58
CA GLU A 19 5.58 -9.18 -12.54
C GLU A 19 5.91 -8.62 -11.13
N HIS A 20 7.12 -8.09 -10.94
CA HIS A 20 7.60 -7.57 -9.65
C HIS A 20 7.49 -6.06 -9.47
N ALA A 21 6.91 -5.32 -10.43
CA ALA A 21 6.89 -3.87 -10.35
C ALA A 21 5.71 -3.28 -9.56
N ASP A 22 4.50 -3.87 -9.55
CA ASP A 22 3.40 -3.42 -8.67
C ASP A 22 3.19 -4.43 -7.52
N PRO A 23 3.58 -4.08 -6.28
CA PRO A 23 3.42 -4.94 -5.11
C PRO A 23 1.98 -5.40 -4.85
N ILE A 24 0.99 -4.56 -5.18
CA ILE A 24 -0.41 -4.95 -5.01
C ILE A 24 -0.83 -5.91 -6.11
N MET A 25 -0.40 -5.68 -7.35
CA MET A 25 -0.65 -6.60 -8.46
C MET A 25 -0.08 -7.98 -8.16
N ALA A 26 1.13 -8.06 -7.63
CA ALA A 26 1.76 -9.33 -7.24
C ALA A 26 0.96 -10.09 -6.18
N LEU A 27 0.28 -9.39 -5.26
CA LEU A 27 -0.62 -10.02 -4.29
C LEU A 27 -1.92 -10.49 -4.93
N LEU A 28 -2.53 -9.66 -5.78
CA LEU A 28 -3.82 -9.95 -6.42
C LEU A 28 -3.72 -10.98 -7.55
N ALA A 29 -2.58 -11.08 -8.23
CA ALA A 29 -2.33 -12.06 -9.30
C ALA A 29 -2.36 -13.51 -8.81
N ARG A 30 -2.25 -13.72 -7.49
CA ARG A 30 -2.40 -15.03 -6.85
C ARG A 30 -3.86 -15.50 -6.79
N LEU A 31 -4.81 -14.61 -7.09
CA LEU A 31 -6.23 -14.89 -7.18
C LEU A 31 -6.59 -15.26 -8.63
N HIS A 32 -7.34 -16.34 -8.80
CA HIS A 32 -7.95 -16.68 -10.09
C HIS A 32 -9.00 -15.62 -10.49
N ASP A 33 -9.35 -15.55 -11.78
CA ASP A 33 -10.37 -14.62 -12.27
C ASP A 33 -11.77 -14.86 -11.66
N ASP A 34 -12.05 -16.10 -11.25
CA ASP A 34 -13.21 -16.47 -10.42
C ASP A 34 -12.70 -17.14 -9.12
N PRO A 35 -12.31 -16.34 -8.11
CA PRO A 35 -11.60 -16.87 -6.95
C PRO A 35 -12.55 -17.65 -6.03
N ALA A 36 -12.11 -18.84 -5.65
CA ALA A 36 -12.85 -19.68 -4.74
C ALA A 36 -12.81 -19.12 -3.30
N ILE A 37 -13.72 -19.59 -2.44
CA ILE A 37 -13.69 -19.33 -0.99
C ILE A 37 -12.30 -19.64 -0.40
N ALA A 38 -11.63 -20.69 -0.89
CA ALA A 38 -10.29 -21.05 -0.45
C ALA A 38 -9.26 -19.96 -0.77
N ASP A 39 -9.33 -19.34 -1.95
CA ASP A 39 -8.42 -18.28 -2.39
C ASP A 39 -8.58 -17.03 -1.51
N MET A 40 -9.83 -16.66 -1.19
CA MET A 40 -10.11 -15.53 -0.30
C MET A 40 -9.60 -15.78 1.12
N VAL A 41 -9.79 -16.99 1.66
CA VAL A 41 -9.24 -17.37 2.96
C VAL A 41 -7.71 -17.33 2.93
N ALA A 42 -7.10 -17.83 1.87
CA ALA A 42 -5.65 -17.82 1.71
C ALA A 42 -5.11 -16.38 1.66
N LEU A 43 -5.75 -15.47 0.92
CA LEU A 43 -5.39 -14.06 0.89
C LEU A 43 -5.51 -13.42 2.27
N ARG A 44 -6.61 -13.69 2.99
CA ARG A 44 -6.78 -13.17 4.35
C ARG A 44 -5.68 -13.65 5.31
N GLN A 45 -5.12 -14.83 5.06
CA GLN A 45 -4.09 -15.47 5.87
C GLN A 45 -2.67 -15.24 5.36
N SER A 46 -2.48 -14.62 4.18
CA SER A 46 -1.18 -14.52 3.52
C SER A 46 -0.15 -13.68 4.28
N ARG A 47 -0.60 -12.84 5.23
CA ARG A 47 0.20 -12.04 6.18
C ARG A 47 1.52 -11.55 5.56
N PRO A 48 1.46 -10.60 4.60
CA PRO A 48 2.67 -9.98 4.08
C PRO A 48 3.45 -9.32 5.22
N ASP A 49 4.77 -9.30 5.11
CA ASP A 49 5.63 -8.64 6.09
C ASP A 49 5.39 -7.12 6.05
N LEU A 50 4.68 -6.60 7.04
CA LEU A 50 4.31 -5.18 7.08
C LEU A 50 5.51 -4.29 7.42
N ARG A 51 6.54 -4.80 8.11
CA ARG A 51 7.76 -4.04 8.40
C ARG A 51 8.57 -3.86 7.12
N ASP A 52 8.80 -4.95 6.39
CA ASP A 52 9.47 -4.90 5.08
C ASP A 52 8.69 -3.99 4.10
N ALA A 53 7.35 -4.10 4.07
CA ALA A 53 6.54 -3.20 3.25
C ALA A 53 6.66 -1.74 3.70
N ALA A 54 6.73 -1.43 5.00
CA ALA A 54 6.94 -0.07 5.49
C ALA A 54 8.33 0.47 5.10
N VAL A 55 9.39 -0.32 5.29
CA VAL A 55 10.75 0.01 4.86
C VAL A 55 10.78 0.28 3.36
N LYS A 56 10.21 -0.61 2.54
CA LYS A 56 10.14 -0.43 1.08
C LYS A 56 9.34 0.79 0.69
N ALA A 57 8.20 1.06 1.34
CA ALA A 57 7.41 2.26 1.06
C ALA A 57 8.23 3.55 1.24
N VAL A 58 8.96 3.66 2.35
CA VAL A 58 9.75 4.85 2.65
C VAL A 58 11.05 4.87 1.85
N ALA A 59 11.71 3.74 1.62
CA ALA A 59 12.90 3.66 0.79
C ALA A 59 12.60 4.15 -0.65
N HIS A 60 11.57 3.61 -1.30
CA HIS A 60 11.17 4.05 -2.65
C HIS A 60 10.72 5.52 -2.67
N ARG A 61 10.08 6.00 -1.61
CA ARG A 61 9.74 7.43 -1.46
C ARG A 61 10.98 8.30 -1.27
N ASN A 62 11.97 7.86 -0.51
CA ASN A 62 13.21 8.60 -0.24
C ASN A 62 14.16 8.60 -1.44
N ALA A 63 14.11 7.56 -2.29
CA ALA A 63 14.78 7.56 -3.59
C ALA A 63 14.33 8.75 -4.47
N TYR A 64 13.12 9.29 -4.25
CA TYR A 64 12.64 10.52 -4.88
C TYR A 64 13.13 11.81 -4.17
N GLY A 65 13.52 11.75 -2.89
CA GLY A 65 13.86 12.91 -2.05
C GLY A 65 15.36 13.18 -1.82
N TRP A 66 16.25 12.20 -2.05
CA TRP A 66 17.71 12.33 -1.81
C TRP A 66 18.57 12.29 -3.09
N SER A 67 17.96 12.62 -4.23
CA SER A 67 18.66 12.84 -5.49
C SER A 67 18.32 14.22 -6.07
N VAL A 68 18.28 15.25 -5.21
CA VAL A 68 18.14 16.67 -5.59
C VAL A 68 19.36 17.19 -6.40
N SER A 69 20.27 16.30 -6.81
CA SER A 69 21.39 16.60 -7.71
C SER A 69 21.51 15.71 -8.95
N GLN A 70 20.55 14.83 -9.29
CA GLN A 70 20.66 14.07 -10.56
C GLN A 70 19.80 14.69 -11.66
N ASP A 71 20.43 15.59 -12.41
CA ASP A 71 20.21 15.64 -13.85
C ASP A 71 20.37 14.22 -14.41
N GLY A 72 19.27 13.50 -14.71
CA GLY A 72 19.37 12.15 -15.28
C GLY A 72 18.16 11.22 -15.13
N ILE A 73 17.33 11.37 -14.08
CA ILE A 73 16.14 10.53 -13.91
C ILE A 73 14.96 11.16 -14.66
N GLY A 74 14.31 10.40 -15.55
CA GLY A 74 13.17 10.86 -16.31
C GLY A 74 11.89 10.99 -15.46
N ALA A 75 10.83 11.52 -16.08
CA ALA A 75 9.54 11.69 -15.40
C ALA A 75 8.86 10.36 -15.07
N LEU A 76 8.99 9.35 -15.94
CA LEU A 76 8.30 8.07 -15.80
C LEU A 76 8.90 7.21 -14.69
N GLU A 77 10.22 7.22 -14.53
CA GLU A 77 10.95 6.52 -13.49
C GLU A 77 10.55 7.03 -12.10
N ARG A 78 10.44 8.36 -11.95
CA ARG A 78 9.94 8.96 -10.70
C ARG A 78 8.51 8.53 -10.39
N ILE A 79 7.69 8.35 -11.42
CA ILE A 79 6.31 7.91 -11.28
C ILE A 79 6.25 6.46 -10.85
N ALA A 80 7.06 5.60 -11.46
CA ALA A 80 7.19 4.21 -11.05
C ALA A 80 7.55 4.13 -9.55
N LEU A 81 8.61 4.81 -9.12
CA LEU A 81 9.05 4.82 -7.73
C LEU A 81 7.96 5.28 -6.76
N LEU A 82 7.26 6.36 -7.07
CA LEU A 82 6.16 6.86 -6.22
C LEU A 82 4.95 5.93 -6.20
N THR A 83 4.66 5.26 -7.33
CA THR A 83 3.58 4.27 -7.44
C THR A 83 3.93 3.03 -6.61
N ILE A 84 5.17 2.55 -6.69
CA ILE A 84 5.69 1.42 -5.91
C ILE A 84 5.68 1.74 -4.41
N ALA A 85 6.17 2.93 -4.04
CA ALA A 85 6.13 3.43 -2.67
C ALA A 85 4.69 3.47 -2.13
N GLY A 86 3.78 4.02 -2.93
CA GLY A 86 2.35 4.07 -2.62
C GLY A 86 1.75 2.68 -2.46
N ALA A 87 2.05 1.75 -3.36
CA ALA A 87 1.55 0.37 -3.31
C ALA A 87 1.99 -0.35 -2.01
N HIS A 88 3.26 -0.25 -1.63
CA HIS A 88 3.74 -0.77 -0.35
C HIS A 88 3.06 -0.10 0.85
N ALA A 89 2.90 1.23 0.84
CA ALA A 89 2.18 1.93 1.89
C ALA A 89 0.72 1.47 2.00
N MET A 90 0.05 1.20 0.86
CA MET A 90 -1.31 0.68 0.85
C MET A 90 -1.40 -0.75 1.38
N ILE A 91 -0.40 -1.60 1.14
CA ILE A 91 -0.32 -2.93 1.77
C ILE A 91 -0.27 -2.80 3.29
N VAL A 92 0.60 -1.93 3.82
CA VAL A 92 0.68 -1.65 5.27
C VAL A 92 -0.63 -1.11 5.80
N ALA A 93 -1.30 -0.21 5.08
CA ALA A 93 -2.57 0.38 5.53
C ALA A 93 -3.73 -0.64 5.52
N ILE A 94 -3.83 -1.48 4.49
CA ILE A 94 -5.00 -2.35 4.24
C ILE A 94 -4.92 -3.67 5.00
N PHE A 95 -3.73 -4.28 5.10
CA PHE A 95 -3.65 -5.58 5.76
C PHE A 95 -3.92 -5.46 7.27
N PRO A 96 -4.66 -6.42 7.85
CA PRO A 96 -4.98 -6.41 9.26
C PRO A 96 -3.77 -6.74 10.12
N VAL A 97 -3.76 -6.21 11.34
CA VAL A 97 -2.76 -6.52 12.37
C VAL A 97 -2.94 -7.96 12.86
N GLY A 98 -1.88 -8.75 12.84
CA GLY A 98 -1.82 -10.10 13.40
C GLY A 98 -0.87 -10.25 14.59
N ASN A 99 0.09 -9.35 14.76
CA ASN A 99 1.09 -9.36 15.84
C ASN A 99 1.52 -7.93 16.22
N LEU A 100 2.45 -7.79 17.18
CA LEU A 100 2.97 -6.48 17.59
C LEU A 100 3.82 -5.82 16.50
N ASP A 101 4.55 -6.60 15.71
CA ASP A 101 5.39 -6.09 14.62
C ASP A 101 4.57 -5.35 13.56
N ASP A 102 3.38 -5.87 13.24
CA ASP A 102 2.39 -5.25 12.36
C ASP A 102 1.87 -3.93 12.91
N VAL A 103 1.71 -3.82 14.24
CA VAL A 103 1.32 -2.56 14.88
C VAL A 103 2.44 -1.54 14.74
N ASP A 104 3.67 -1.92 15.07
CA ASP A 104 4.80 -1.00 14.98
C ASP A 104 4.99 -0.51 13.54
N ALA A 105 4.86 -1.39 12.54
CA ALA A 105 4.95 -1.03 11.13
C ALA A 105 3.89 0.03 10.74
N LYS A 106 2.64 -0.16 11.17
CA LYS A 106 1.57 0.83 10.93
C LYS A 106 1.84 2.14 11.67
N VAL A 107 2.23 2.10 12.94
CA VAL A 107 2.52 3.29 13.74
C VAL A 107 3.70 4.08 13.17
N ALA A 108 4.75 3.40 12.72
CA ALA A 108 5.93 4.03 12.12
C ALA A 108 5.59 4.79 10.82
N MET A 109 4.57 4.35 10.08
CA MET A 109 4.09 5.03 8.86
C MET A 109 3.20 6.25 9.14
N GLN A 110 2.77 6.47 10.38
CA GLN A 110 1.95 7.63 10.72
C GLN A 110 2.79 8.92 10.75
N PRO A 111 2.24 10.07 10.31
CA PRO A 111 2.90 11.34 10.52
C PRO A 111 3.03 11.63 12.02
N ASN A 112 4.23 12.02 12.43
CA ASN A 112 4.51 12.33 13.84
C ASN A 112 3.76 13.59 14.30
N ARG A 113 3.63 13.74 15.62
CA ARG A 113 2.83 14.83 16.23
C ARG A 113 3.37 16.22 15.88
N GLU A 114 4.70 16.37 15.82
CA GLU A 114 5.36 17.63 15.51
C GLU A 114 5.08 18.06 14.07
N TRP A 115 5.17 17.13 13.12
CA TRP A 115 4.82 17.36 11.72
C TRP A 115 3.37 17.84 11.61
N LEU A 116 2.43 17.17 12.28
CA LEU A 116 1.02 17.60 12.25
C LEU A 116 0.81 18.98 12.87
N ALA A 117 1.52 19.31 13.95
CA ALA A 117 1.46 20.63 14.56
C ALA A 117 1.95 21.72 13.59
N ASN A 118 3.03 21.45 12.86
CA ASN A 118 3.64 22.39 11.90
C ASN A 118 2.72 22.71 10.71
N TRP A 119 1.79 21.83 10.37
CA TRP A 119 0.89 22.01 9.23
C TRP A 119 -0.53 22.44 9.61
N GLN A 120 -0.83 22.69 10.89
CA GLN A 120 -2.18 23.07 11.35
C GLN A 120 -2.83 24.18 10.50
N GLY A 121 -4.10 24.00 10.16
CA GLY A 121 -4.86 24.94 9.32
C GLY A 121 -4.58 24.84 7.82
N SER A 122 -3.72 23.92 7.37
CA SER A 122 -3.42 23.71 5.94
C SER A 122 -4.05 22.44 5.37
N GLY A 123 -4.02 22.29 4.04
CA GLY A 123 -4.39 21.04 3.38
C GLY A 123 -3.45 19.87 3.72
N ASP A 124 -2.21 20.13 4.13
CA ASP A 124 -1.27 19.10 4.60
C ASP A 124 -1.66 18.53 5.96
N TYR A 125 -2.26 19.34 6.83
CA TYR A 125 -2.85 18.84 8.08
C TYR A 125 -3.93 17.80 7.82
N VAL A 126 -4.84 18.09 6.88
CA VAL A 126 -5.89 17.15 6.49
C VAL A 126 -5.29 15.87 5.91
N ARG A 127 -4.29 15.98 5.02
CA ARG A 127 -3.57 14.81 4.49
C ARG A 127 -2.92 13.98 5.59
N GLY A 128 -2.29 14.62 6.57
CA GLY A 128 -1.69 13.93 7.70
C GLY A 128 -2.71 13.22 8.58
N ARG A 129 -3.87 13.83 8.85
CA ARG A 129 -4.96 13.17 9.59
C ARG A 129 -5.53 11.97 8.86
N ILE A 130 -5.67 12.05 7.53
CA ILE A 130 -6.07 10.92 6.69
C ILE A 130 -5.01 9.80 6.77
N ALA A 131 -3.72 10.13 6.71
CA ALA A 131 -2.64 9.15 6.88
C ALA A 131 -2.66 8.49 8.27
N GLN A 132 -2.87 9.25 9.35
CA GLN A 132 -3.05 8.69 10.69
C GLN A 132 -4.22 7.69 10.76
N ALA A 133 -5.35 8.01 10.13
CA ALA A 133 -6.49 7.11 10.08
C ALA A 133 -6.20 5.85 9.22
N ALA A 134 -5.51 6.01 8.08
CA ALA A 134 -5.14 4.93 7.18
C ALA A 134 -4.23 3.89 7.85
N PHE A 135 -3.23 4.36 8.60
CA PHE A 135 -2.29 3.50 9.33
C PHE A 135 -2.72 3.26 10.78
N SER A 136 -4.00 3.40 11.10
CA SER A 136 -4.48 3.03 12.43
C SER A 136 -4.38 1.51 12.59
N PRO A 137 -3.76 0.99 13.67
CA PRO A 137 -3.76 -0.45 13.98
C PRO A 137 -5.14 -0.96 14.43
N GLY A 138 -6.18 -0.11 14.42
CA GLY A 138 -7.53 -0.41 14.88
C GLY A 138 -7.71 -0.18 16.38
N GLN A 139 -8.77 -0.76 16.97
CA GLN A 139 -9.07 -0.65 18.41
C GLN A 139 -8.18 -1.54 19.30
N LEU A 140 -7.18 -2.21 18.72
CA LEU A 140 -6.11 -2.85 19.49
C LEU A 140 -5.26 -1.75 20.12
N ALA A 141 -5.60 -1.39 21.36
CA ALA A 141 -4.78 -0.52 22.19
C ALA A 141 -3.50 -1.28 22.55
N VAL A 142 -2.43 -1.05 21.79
CA VAL A 142 -1.09 -1.38 22.28
C VAL A 142 -0.83 -0.44 23.46
N PRO A 143 -0.59 -0.97 24.68
CA PRO A 143 -0.22 -0.12 25.80
C PRO A 143 1.04 0.68 25.44
N PRO A 144 1.13 1.98 25.81
CA PRO A 144 2.35 2.74 25.59
C PRO A 144 3.54 1.98 26.18
N GLN A 145 4.69 1.99 25.49
CA GLN A 145 5.90 1.32 25.97
C GLN A 145 6.22 1.82 27.39
N PRO A 146 6.32 0.92 28.39
CA PRO A 146 6.85 1.32 29.68
C PRO A 146 8.32 1.69 29.51
N ASN A 147 8.78 2.75 30.18
CA ASN A 147 10.21 3.03 30.32
C ASN A 147 10.82 1.96 31.24
N VAL A 148 11.18 0.81 30.68
CA VAL A 148 11.84 -0.29 31.40
C VAL A 148 13.33 -0.27 31.10
N SER A 149 14.14 -0.48 32.13
CA SER A 149 15.59 -0.65 31.97
C SER A 149 15.90 -2.00 31.28
N GLU A 150 17.05 -2.11 30.60
CA GLU A 150 17.53 -3.39 29.99
C GLU A 150 17.53 -4.58 30.97
N ARG A 151 17.69 -4.30 32.27
CA ARG A 151 17.67 -5.32 33.32
C ARG A 151 16.26 -5.83 33.62
N GLU A 152 15.25 -4.97 33.51
CA GLU A 152 13.84 -5.32 33.72
C GLU A 152 13.23 -5.96 32.48
N SER A 153 13.72 -5.59 31.30
CA SER A 153 13.33 -6.21 30.03
C SER A 153 13.87 -7.63 29.84
N ALA A 154 14.90 -8.04 30.59
CA ALA A 154 15.34 -9.43 30.63
C ALA A 154 14.36 -10.37 31.39
N LEU A 155 13.43 -9.80 32.17
CA LEU A 155 12.46 -10.55 32.98
C LEU A 155 11.09 -10.72 32.30
N TYR A 156 10.84 -10.00 31.19
CA TYR A 156 9.64 -10.11 30.37
C TYR A 156 10.04 -10.19 28.90
N PRO A 157 9.48 -11.10 28.09
CA PRO A 157 9.79 -11.20 26.65
C PRO A 157 9.20 -10.04 25.82
N TRP A 158 9.01 -8.87 26.43
CA TRP A 158 8.59 -7.67 25.72
C TRP A 158 9.78 -7.16 24.91
N PRO A 159 9.63 -6.90 23.60
CA PRO A 159 10.74 -6.42 22.79
C PRO A 159 11.26 -5.08 23.35
N VAL A 160 12.54 -5.09 23.72
CA VAL A 160 13.25 -3.96 24.38
C VAL A 160 13.53 -2.85 23.38
N THR A 161 13.72 -3.22 22.11
CA THR A 161 13.89 -2.32 20.97
C THR A 161 12.67 -2.50 20.07
N GLY A 162 11.81 -1.48 20.00
CA GLY A 162 10.73 -1.42 19.02
C GLY A 162 11.27 -1.31 17.60
N PHE A 163 10.39 -1.49 16.61
CA PHE A 163 10.74 -1.22 15.22
C PHE A 163 11.05 0.26 15.01
N ASP A 164 12.30 0.54 14.65
CA ASP A 164 12.76 1.87 14.25
C ASP A 164 12.91 1.91 12.73
N LEU A 165 11.87 2.42 12.06
CA LEU A 165 11.83 2.52 10.60
C LEU A 165 12.98 3.37 10.04
N ASP A 166 13.38 4.44 10.74
CA ASP A 166 14.45 5.31 10.27
C ASP A 166 15.80 4.58 10.32
N ALA A 167 16.07 3.85 11.42
CA ALA A 167 17.27 3.02 11.55
C ALA A 167 17.34 1.90 10.49
N GLU A 168 16.21 1.25 10.20
CA GLU A 168 16.13 0.20 9.15
C GLU A 168 16.47 0.78 7.77
N ILE A 169 15.93 1.96 7.43
CA ILE A 169 16.24 2.65 6.17
C ILE A 169 17.72 3.05 6.10
N GLU A 170 18.29 3.56 7.20
CA GLU A 170 19.70 3.94 7.28
C GLU A 170 20.66 2.75 7.10
N SER A 171 20.22 1.55 7.47
CA SER A 171 21.00 0.32 7.37
C SER A 171 21.09 -0.26 5.95
N LEU A 172 20.23 0.19 5.02
CA LEU A 172 20.17 -0.37 3.68
C LEU A 172 21.48 -0.14 2.90
N PRO A 173 22.08 -1.20 2.32
CA PRO A 173 23.33 -1.09 1.57
C PRO A 173 23.05 -0.31 0.27
N THR A 174 23.43 0.97 0.29
CA THR A 174 23.21 2.01 -0.74
C THR A 174 21.77 2.52 -0.87
N ARG A 175 21.64 3.85 -0.93
CA ARG A 175 20.37 4.55 -1.20
C ARG A 175 19.89 4.41 -2.65
N GLU A 176 20.66 3.71 -3.49
CA GLU A 176 20.35 3.43 -4.88
C GLU A 176 19.61 2.10 -4.97
N ILE A 177 18.29 2.14 -4.76
CA ILE A 177 17.41 0.95 -4.81
C ILE A 177 17.44 0.30 -6.20
N TYR A 178 17.72 1.09 -7.23
CA TYR A 178 17.81 0.66 -8.62
C TYR A 178 19.13 1.12 -9.23
N THR A 179 19.73 0.24 -10.04
CA THR A 179 20.91 0.59 -10.84
C THR A 179 20.49 1.41 -12.08
N PRO A 180 21.41 2.16 -12.71
CA PRO A 180 21.13 2.89 -13.95
C PRO A 180 20.53 2.01 -15.06
N GLU A 181 20.94 0.74 -15.14
CA GLU A 181 20.44 -0.24 -16.12
C GLU A 181 18.98 -0.65 -15.86
N GLN A 182 18.49 -0.49 -14.63
CA GLN A 182 17.11 -0.82 -14.23
C GLN A 182 16.15 0.38 -14.40
N LEU A 183 16.65 1.60 -14.62
CA LEU A 183 15.82 2.79 -14.83
C LEU A 183 14.89 2.68 -16.06
N PRO A 184 15.33 2.15 -17.22
CA PRO A 184 14.42 1.96 -18.36
C PRO A 184 13.24 1.03 -18.06
N MET A 185 13.43 0.02 -17.21
CA MET A 185 12.35 -0.88 -16.78
C MET A 185 11.31 -0.14 -15.93
N LEU A 186 11.74 0.73 -15.02
CA LEU A 186 10.83 1.61 -14.27
C LEU A 186 10.05 2.55 -15.18
N ALA A 187 10.73 3.14 -16.17
CA ALA A 187 10.08 4.00 -17.15
C ALA A 187 9.01 3.24 -17.95
N ALA A 188 9.33 2.02 -18.40
CA ALA A 188 8.42 1.15 -19.13
C ALA A 188 7.19 0.77 -18.28
N PHE A 189 7.40 0.38 -17.02
CA PHE A 189 6.31 0.10 -16.08
C PHE A 189 5.35 1.29 -15.92
N ALA A 190 5.88 2.50 -15.70
CA ALA A 190 5.04 3.69 -15.57
C ALA A 190 4.35 4.08 -16.89
N ALA A 191 4.96 3.80 -18.04
CA ALA A 191 4.39 4.06 -19.36
C ALA A 191 3.24 3.09 -19.69
N GLU A 192 3.40 1.81 -19.39
CA GLU A 192 2.39 0.77 -19.58
C GLU A 192 1.11 1.14 -18.82
N GLY A 193 1.26 1.54 -17.56
CA GLY A 193 0.16 1.99 -16.74
C GLY A 193 -0.77 0.87 -16.29
N LEU A 194 -1.64 1.19 -15.33
CA LEU A 194 -2.70 0.29 -14.88
C LEU A 194 -3.92 0.36 -15.81
N ASP A 195 -4.51 -0.79 -16.17
CA ASP A 195 -5.89 -0.82 -16.67
C ASP A 195 -6.86 -0.53 -15.51
N MET A 196 -7.11 0.75 -15.27
CA MET A 196 -7.95 1.20 -14.16
C MET A 196 -9.40 0.75 -14.32
N LYS A 197 -9.87 0.48 -15.55
CA LYS A 197 -11.23 0.01 -15.78
C LYS A 197 -11.37 -1.44 -15.33
N ALA A 198 -10.47 -2.31 -15.77
CA ALA A 198 -10.46 -3.71 -15.35
C ALA A 198 -10.26 -3.83 -13.82
N ALA A 199 -9.36 -3.05 -13.24
CA ALA A 199 -9.15 -3.01 -11.79
C ALA A 199 -10.42 -2.56 -11.03
N LEU A 200 -11.18 -1.60 -11.59
CA LEU A 200 -12.43 -1.12 -10.98
C LEU A 200 -13.55 -2.17 -11.04
N GLU A 201 -13.65 -2.89 -12.16
CA GLU A 201 -14.58 -4.01 -12.30
C GLU A 201 -14.26 -5.10 -11.26
N LYS A 202 -12.99 -5.52 -11.15
CA LYS A 202 -12.55 -6.47 -10.11
C LYS A 202 -12.85 -5.96 -8.69
N ALA A 203 -12.59 -4.68 -8.40
CA ALA A 203 -12.90 -4.10 -7.09
C ALA A 203 -14.39 -4.20 -6.73
N ARG A 204 -15.29 -3.94 -7.69
CA ARG A 204 -16.75 -4.05 -7.50
C ARG A 204 -17.16 -5.50 -7.25
N ASP A 205 -16.61 -6.44 -8.01
CA ASP A 205 -16.88 -7.86 -7.83
C ASP A 205 -16.43 -8.36 -6.45
N TYR A 206 -15.26 -7.93 -6.00
CA TYR A 206 -14.77 -8.26 -4.66
C TYR A 206 -15.62 -7.65 -3.54
N PHE A 207 -16.07 -6.39 -3.66
CA PHE A 207 -17.01 -5.82 -2.69
C PHE A 207 -18.33 -6.59 -2.66
N ALA A 208 -18.90 -6.89 -3.82
CA ALA A 208 -20.13 -7.67 -3.91
C ALA A 208 -19.97 -9.11 -3.36
N ALA A 209 -18.79 -9.72 -3.52
CA ALA A 209 -18.46 -10.99 -2.90
C ALA A 209 -18.34 -10.87 -1.37
N ALA A 210 -17.63 -9.85 -0.88
CA ALA A 210 -17.47 -9.59 0.56
C ALA A 210 -18.83 -9.40 1.24
N ASP A 211 -19.69 -8.54 0.69
CA ASP A 211 -21.02 -8.25 1.26
C ASP A 211 -21.90 -9.50 1.31
N ARG A 212 -21.90 -10.31 0.24
CA ARG A 212 -22.62 -11.59 0.20
C ARG A 212 -22.10 -12.57 1.26
N LEU A 213 -20.78 -12.72 1.37
CA LEU A 213 -20.14 -13.65 2.31
C LEU A 213 -20.33 -13.20 3.77
N PHE A 214 -20.29 -11.90 4.06
CA PHE A 214 -20.60 -11.39 5.39
C PHE A 214 -22.06 -11.66 5.77
N ALA A 215 -23.01 -11.41 4.86
CA ALA A 215 -24.42 -11.73 5.08
C ALA A 215 -24.66 -13.23 5.29
N GLU A 216 -23.93 -14.09 4.58
CA GLU A 216 -23.98 -15.54 4.77
C GLU A 216 -23.36 -15.98 6.09
N ALA A 217 -22.23 -15.39 6.49
CA ALA A 217 -21.56 -15.68 7.76
C ALA A 217 -22.40 -15.30 9.00
N LEU A 218 -23.43 -14.46 8.87
CA LEU A 218 -24.39 -14.19 9.95
C LEU A 218 -25.35 -15.36 10.20
N ARG A 219 -25.46 -16.33 9.28
CA ARG A 219 -26.33 -17.50 9.43
C ARG A 219 -25.59 -18.61 10.16
N PRO A 220 -26.15 -19.18 11.25
CA PRO A 220 -25.57 -20.33 11.94
C PRO A 220 -25.28 -21.50 10.99
N SER A 221 -24.00 -21.83 10.79
CA SER A 221 -23.56 -22.99 10.02
C SER A 221 -22.19 -23.48 10.50
N PRO A 222 -21.84 -24.76 10.27
CA PRO A 222 -20.51 -25.27 10.57
C PRO A 222 -19.38 -24.56 9.80
N ALA A 223 -19.69 -23.93 8.66
CA ALA A 223 -18.75 -23.22 7.80
C ALA A 223 -18.65 -21.71 8.11
N MET A 224 -19.38 -21.21 9.11
CA MET A 224 -19.46 -19.77 9.44
C MET A 224 -18.09 -19.11 9.55
N HIS A 225 -17.18 -19.70 10.33
CA HIS A 225 -15.85 -19.11 10.55
C HIS A 225 -15.06 -19.00 9.24
N ARG A 226 -15.07 -20.04 8.41
CA ARG A 226 -14.40 -20.05 7.10
C ARG A 226 -15.02 -19.02 6.15
N THR A 227 -16.34 -18.90 6.16
CA THR A 227 -17.10 -17.94 5.34
C THR A 227 -16.76 -16.51 5.74
N ARG A 228 -16.65 -16.23 7.04
CA ARG A 228 -16.20 -14.93 7.56
C ARG A 228 -14.78 -14.60 7.11
N LEU A 229 -13.84 -15.55 7.21
CA LEU A 229 -12.46 -15.32 6.74
C LEU A 229 -12.41 -15.05 5.23
N ALA A 230 -13.25 -15.74 4.45
CA ALA A 230 -13.37 -15.46 3.02
C ALA A 230 -13.96 -14.07 2.75
N ALA A 231 -14.95 -13.64 3.54
CA ALA A 231 -15.51 -12.28 3.45
C ALA A 231 -14.45 -11.21 3.73
N GLU A 232 -13.64 -11.40 4.79
CA GLU A 232 -12.51 -10.51 5.11
C GLU A 232 -11.44 -10.52 4.00
N GLY A 233 -11.17 -11.67 3.38
CA GLY A 233 -10.27 -11.78 2.24
C GLY A 233 -10.78 -11.04 1.00
N ALA A 234 -12.05 -11.20 0.66
CA ALA A 234 -12.68 -10.47 -0.43
C ALA A 234 -12.66 -8.96 -0.19
N LEU A 235 -12.89 -8.53 1.06
CA LEU A 235 -12.80 -7.11 1.43
C LEU A 235 -11.38 -6.56 1.24
N ILE A 236 -10.35 -7.30 1.67
CA ILE A 236 -8.94 -6.94 1.44
C ILE A 236 -8.66 -6.83 -0.07
N ALA A 237 -9.09 -7.80 -0.88
CA ALA A 237 -8.91 -7.77 -2.33
C ALA A 237 -9.59 -6.55 -2.98
N ALA A 238 -10.79 -6.20 -2.53
CA ALA A 238 -11.54 -5.03 -3.02
C ALA A 238 -10.78 -3.73 -2.74
N TYR A 239 -10.32 -3.54 -1.50
CA TYR A 239 -9.57 -2.36 -1.11
C TYR A 239 -8.18 -2.31 -1.75
N LEU A 240 -7.49 -3.44 -1.93
CA LEU A 240 -6.23 -3.50 -2.68
C LEU A 240 -6.43 -3.08 -4.15
N SER A 241 -7.50 -3.57 -4.80
CA SER A 241 -7.84 -3.18 -6.17
C SER A 241 -8.13 -1.67 -6.28
N CYS A 242 -8.88 -1.12 -5.32
CA CYS A 242 -9.10 0.33 -5.22
C CYS A 242 -7.79 1.10 -4.96
N ALA A 243 -6.89 0.53 -4.15
CA ALA A 243 -5.62 1.14 -3.81
C ALA A 243 -4.68 1.24 -5.00
N GLN A 244 -4.64 0.24 -5.88
CA GLN A 244 -3.94 0.34 -7.17
C GLN A 244 -4.43 1.57 -7.95
N ILE A 245 -5.73 1.69 -8.16
CA ILE A 245 -6.30 2.85 -8.86
C ILE A 245 -5.97 4.16 -8.12
N ALA A 246 -5.96 4.15 -6.78
CA ALA A 246 -5.68 5.34 -5.99
C ALA A 246 -4.22 5.82 -6.14
N VAL A 247 -3.24 4.92 -6.14
CA VAL A 247 -1.79 5.24 -6.16
C VAL A 247 -1.22 5.46 -7.57
N TRP A 248 -1.85 4.93 -8.60
CA TRP A 248 -1.45 5.15 -10.00
C TRP A 248 -1.92 6.51 -10.51
N PRO A 249 -1.10 7.34 -11.18
CA PRO A 249 -1.57 8.62 -11.74
C PRO A 249 -2.51 8.40 -12.94
N ALA A 250 -3.49 9.29 -13.14
CA ALA A 250 -4.42 9.18 -14.27
C ALA A 250 -3.79 9.71 -15.56
N ARG A 251 -3.71 8.89 -16.61
CA ARG A 251 -3.12 9.29 -17.90
C ARG A 251 -4.07 10.18 -18.68
N ARG A 252 -3.53 11.22 -19.32
CA ARG A 252 -4.29 12.12 -20.18
C ARG A 252 -4.83 11.39 -21.41
N GLY A 253 -6.06 11.68 -21.80
CA GLY A 253 -6.70 11.10 -23.00
C GLY A 253 -7.22 9.68 -22.81
N THR A 254 -7.25 9.17 -21.58
CA THR A 254 -7.77 7.84 -21.22
C THR A 254 -9.00 7.95 -20.30
N GLY A 255 -9.64 6.82 -20.01
CA GLY A 255 -10.71 6.71 -19.00
C GLY A 255 -10.24 6.67 -17.54
N ASP A 256 -8.93 6.80 -17.28
CA ASP A 256 -8.34 6.65 -15.93
C ASP A 256 -8.91 7.65 -14.92
N ARG A 257 -9.21 8.88 -15.35
CA ARG A 257 -9.82 9.90 -14.50
C ARG A 257 -11.21 9.46 -14.03
N ASP A 258 -12.01 8.91 -14.92
CA ASP A 258 -13.37 8.48 -14.61
C ASP A 258 -13.35 7.24 -13.71
N ALA A 259 -12.42 6.31 -13.94
CA ALA A 259 -12.20 5.18 -13.05
C ALA A 259 -11.80 5.62 -11.64
N LYS A 260 -10.90 6.60 -11.52
CA LYS A 260 -10.55 7.20 -10.22
C LYS A 260 -11.75 7.82 -9.53
N LEU A 261 -12.55 8.63 -10.22
CA LEU A 261 -13.76 9.23 -9.66
C LEU A 261 -14.78 8.17 -9.22
N ALA A 262 -14.94 7.10 -10.00
CA ALA A 262 -15.79 5.97 -9.64
C ALA A 262 -15.29 5.22 -8.40
N VAL A 263 -13.98 5.10 -8.19
CA VAL A 263 -13.42 4.58 -6.91
C VAL A 263 -13.78 5.51 -5.75
N GLN A 264 -13.74 6.83 -5.95
CA GLN A 264 -14.13 7.78 -4.90
C GLN A 264 -15.59 7.61 -4.50
N GLU A 265 -16.48 7.51 -5.48
CA GLU A 265 -17.90 7.25 -5.28
C GLU A 265 -18.12 5.90 -4.59
N LEU A 266 -17.46 4.84 -5.06
CA LEU A 266 -17.55 3.50 -4.50
C LEU A 266 -17.19 3.48 -3.01
N VAL A 267 -16.02 4.05 -2.64
CA VAL A 267 -15.55 4.10 -1.26
C VAL A 267 -16.38 5.04 -0.39
N ASN A 268 -16.88 6.16 -0.93
CA ASN A 268 -17.83 7.00 -0.20
C ASN A 268 -19.15 6.28 0.08
N GLY A 269 -19.63 5.47 -0.87
CA GLY A 269 -20.79 4.60 -0.66
C GLY A 269 -20.58 3.56 0.45
N ARG A 270 -19.33 3.18 0.75
CA ARG A 270 -18.99 2.30 1.87
C ARG A 270 -19.10 2.98 3.25
N ALA A 271 -19.27 4.30 3.33
CA ALA A 271 -19.36 4.99 4.63
C ALA A 271 -20.53 4.52 5.50
N THR A 272 -21.58 3.94 4.91
CA THR A 272 -22.73 3.37 5.63
C THR A 272 -22.61 1.87 5.90
N THR A 273 -21.46 1.26 5.56
CA THR A 273 -21.17 -0.15 5.79
C THR A 273 -20.28 -0.33 7.01
N ASP A 274 -20.25 -1.52 7.59
CA ASP A 274 -19.39 -1.86 8.74
C ASP A 274 -17.91 -2.10 8.36
N ASP A 275 -17.47 -1.53 7.24
CA ASP A 275 -16.08 -1.59 6.81
C ASP A 275 -15.18 -0.88 7.83
N PRO A 276 -14.01 -1.45 8.18
CA PRO A 276 -13.05 -0.77 9.04
C PRO A 276 -12.64 0.60 8.46
N LEU A 277 -12.77 1.65 9.28
CA LEU A 277 -12.49 3.04 8.85
C LEU A 277 -11.10 3.24 8.25
N HIS A 278 -10.10 2.49 8.74
CA HIS A 278 -8.74 2.57 8.23
C HIS A 278 -8.62 2.14 6.76
N LEU A 279 -9.48 1.22 6.27
CA LEU A 279 -9.50 0.80 4.86
C LEU A 279 -9.98 1.93 3.95
N GLN A 280 -11.06 2.62 4.33
CA GLN A 280 -11.53 3.79 3.59
C GLN A 280 -10.51 4.94 3.63
N ALA A 281 -9.90 5.16 4.79
CA ALA A 281 -8.84 6.15 4.95
C ALA A 281 -7.59 5.79 4.13
N ALA A 282 -7.25 4.51 3.99
CA ALA A 282 -6.15 4.05 3.14
C ALA A 282 -6.36 4.50 1.69
N ILE A 283 -7.55 4.30 1.13
CA ILE A 283 -7.82 4.76 -0.25
C ILE A 283 -7.68 6.27 -0.37
N ARG A 284 -8.25 7.03 0.58
CA ARG A 284 -8.11 8.50 0.62
C ARG A 284 -6.64 8.92 0.70
N HIS A 285 -5.82 8.19 1.48
CA HIS A 285 -4.39 8.42 1.56
C HIS A 285 -3.68 8.08 0.23
N GLY A 286 -4.02 6.98 -0.42
CA GLY A 286 -3.50 6.57 -1.73
C GLY A 286 -3.60 7.67 -2.79
N PHE A 287 -4.74 8.36 -2.87
CA PHE A 287 -4.93 9.49 -3.78
C PHE A 287 -3.96 10.65 -3.53
N THR A 288 -3.44 10.81 -2.31
CA THR A 288 -2.45 11.86 -2.00
C THR A 288 -1.09 11.63 -2.65
N PHE A 289 -0.72 10.38 -2.97
CA PHE A 289 0.53 10.06 -3.67
C PHE A 289 0.53 10.56 -5.13
N THR A 290 -0.60 10.41 -5.82
CA THR A 290 -0.74 10.77 -7.25
C THR A 290 -0.77 12.27 -7.54
N GLY A 291 -1.18 13.09 -6.56
CA GLY A 291 -1.24 14.54 -6.70
C GLY A 291 0.15 15.17 -6.87
N THR A 292 1.18 14.61 -6.25
CA THR A 292 2.57 15.10 -6.40
C THR A 292 3.11 14.83 -7.80
N VAL A 293 2.86 13.63 -8.34
CA VAL A 293 3.23 13.23 -9.70
C VAL A 293 2.55 14.09 -10.76
N SER A 294 1.22 14.22 -10.67
CA SER A 294 0.43 14.86 -11.73
C SER A 294 0.79 16.33 -11.92
N ARG A 295 1.24 17.01 -10.85
CA ARG A 295 1.71 18.39 -10.89
C ARG A 295 3.10 18.53 -11.54
N GLY A 296 3.95 17.51 -11.42
CA GLY A 296 5.30 17.52 -12.00
C GLY A 296 5.36 17.14 -13.49
N SER A 297 4.28 16.57 -14.05
CA SER A 297 4.22 16.18 -15.47
C SER A 297 2.80 16.31 -16.06
N PRO A 298 2.22 17.52 -16.08
CA PRO A 298 0.83 17.78 -16.46
C PRO A 298 0.52 17.47 -17.93
N GLN A 299 1.54 17.35 -18.78
CA GLN A 299 1.40 16.95 -20.17
C GLN A 299 1.08 15.46 -20.36
N LEU A 300 1.49 14.61 -19.40
CA LEU A 300 1.24 13.16 -19.43
C LEU A 300 0.05 12.74 -18.54
N PHE A 301 -0.15 13.44 -17.42
CA PHE A 301 -1.13 13.05 -16.40
C PHE A 301 -2.13 14.16 -16.09
N VAL A 302 -3.30 13.76 -15.57
CA VAL A 302 -4.37 14.66 -15.16
C VAL A 302 -4.57 14.55 -13.65
N GLU A 303 -4.52 15.70 -12.98
CA GLU A 303 -4.81 15.76 -11.54
C GLU A 303 -6.29 15.47 -11.27
N VAL A 304 -6.56 14.52 -10.38
CA VAL A 304 -7.89 14.27 -9.83
C VAL A 304 -7.99 14.98 -8.49
N LYS A 305 -8.73 16.09 -8.44
CA LYS A 305 -8.91 16.86 -7.21
C LYS A 305 -9.73 16.07 -6.19
N LEU A 306 -9.19 15.93 -4.99
CA LEU A 306 -9.85 15.34 -3.81
C LEU A 306 -11.00 16.22 -3.24
N SER A 307 -11.38 17.32 -3.90
CA SER A 307 -12.30 18.32 -3.35
C SER A 307 -13.72 17.81 -3.06
N GLN A 308 -14.08 16.60 -3.49
CA GLN A 308 -15.37 15.97 -3.17
C GLN A 308 -15.36 15.16 -1.85
N TRP A 309 -14.20 14.93 -1.23
CA TRP A 309 -14.10 14.16 0.02
C TRP A 309 -14.25 14.98 1.30
N VAL A 310 -14.22 16.32 1.17
CA VAL A 310 -14.23 17.26 2.30
C VAL A 310 -15.60 17.36 2.97
N GLY A 311 -16.66 16.84 2.33
CA GLY A 311 -18.04 16.91 2.86
C GLY A 311 -18.40 15.89 3.94
N ASN A 312 -17.58 14.85 4.14
CA ASN A 312 -17.92 13.70 5.00
C ASN A 312 -16.83 13.36 6.04
N VAL A 313 -16.07 14.35 6.52
CA VAL A 313 -15.20 14.20 7.70
C VAL A 313 -15.87 14.84 8.90
#